data_AF-A0A7S1SCF7-F1
#
_entry.id   AF-A0A7S1SCF7-F1
#
_cell.length_a   1.000
_cell.length_b   1.000
_cell.length_c   1.000
_cell.angle_alpha   90.00
_cell.angle_beta   90.00
_cell.angle_gamma   90.00
#
_symmetry.space_group_name_H-M   'P 1'
#
loop_
_entity.id
_entity.type
_entity.pdbx_description
1 polymer ?
#
loop_
_entity_poly.entity_id
_entity_poly.type
_entity_poly.pdbx_seq_one_letter_code
_entity_poly.pdbx_strand_id
1 'polypeptide(L)'
;MEEDGGPVGPQIDVSGIEITPSTECPIDEELGLGITFSTDTALTGYFWRVSYVVDASKRRIIAEIGATPVANYAPGPNAMAFTCPRFDVSGVPGDIVAQGNGLLAAVLTGPGGEEAMTVNMVVQIGRREDGSLTRTIFNPLD
;
A
#
# COMPACT_ATOMS: atom_id res chain seq x y z
N MET A 1 -28.25 11.42 -25.04
CA MET A 1 -28.11 11.48 -23.57
C MET A 1 -27.34 10.23 -23.24
N GLU A 2 -26.02 10.31 -23.36
CA GLU A 2 -25.13 9.19 -23.06
C GLU A 2 -25.02 9.17 -21.54
N GLU A 3 -25.70 8.23 -20.90
CA GLU A 3 -25.39 7.90 -19.51
C GLU A 3 -23.97 7.33 -19.52
N ASP A 4 -23.05 8.18 -19.09
CA ASP A 4 -21.65 7.88 -18.81
C ASP A 4 -21.64 6.79 -17.73
N GLY A 5 -21.73 5.54 -18.17
CA GLY A 5 -21.71 4.36 -17.33
C GLY A 5 -20.33 4.24 -16.69
N GLY A 6 -20.16 4.92 -15.56
CA GLY A 6 -18.99 4.77 -14.70
C GLY A 6 -18.71 3.29 -14.42
N PRO A 7 -17.47 2.94 -14.07
CA PRO A 7 -17.07 1.56 -13.84
C PRO A 7 -18.05 0.87 -12.88
N VAL A 8 -18.53 -0.32 -13.26
CA VAL A 8 -19.60 -1.10 -12.58
C VAL A 8 -19.11 -1.76 -11.27
N GLY A 9 -18.20 -1.11 -10.55
CA GLY A 9 -17.59 -1.58 -9.31
C GLY A 9 -18.08 -0.80 -8.09
N PRO A 10 -17.77 -1.28 -6.87
CA PRO A 10 -18.05 -0.51 -5.66
C PRO A 10 -17.32 0.84 -5.72
N GLN A 11 -18.03 1.93 -5.42
CA GLN A 11 -17.38 3.22 -5.24
C GLN A 11 -16.70 3.22 -3.88
N ILE A 12 -15.39 3.49 -3.86
CA ILE A 12 -14.58 3.52 -2.65
C ILE A 12 -13.84 4.85 -2.62
N ASP A 13 -13.97 5.57 -1.53
CA ASP A 13 -13.35 6.89 -1.33
C ASP A 13 -12.44 6.84 -0.11
N VAL A 14 -11.16 7.16 -0.27
CA VAL A 14 -10.19 7.17 0.84
C VAL A 14 -10.16 8.57 1.45
N SER A 15 -10.37 8.65 2.76
CA SER A 15 -10.48 9.91 3.50
C SER A 15 -9.36 10.14 4.51
N GLY A 16 -8.56 9.11 4.82
CA GLY A 16 -7.42 9.25 5.72
C GLY A 16 -6.43 8.10 5.57
N ILE A 17 -5.15 8.41 5.72
CA ILE A 17 -4.05 7.46 5.72
C ILE A 17 -3.13 7.81 6.89
N GLU A 18 -2.77 6.80 7.68
CA GLU A 18 -1.83 6.92 8.79
C GLU A 18 -0.68 5.94 8.56
N ILE A 19 0.56 6.42 8.63
CA ILE A 19 1.76 5.61 8.42
C ILE A 19 2.63 5.68 9.67
N THR A 20 3.08 4.53 10.13
CA THR A 20 3.99 4.39 11.27
C THR A 20 5.19 3.52 10.89
N PRO A 21 6.43 3.95 11.14
CA PRO A 21 6.84 5.30 11.55
C PRO A 21 6.47 6.37 10.50
N SER A 22 6.10 7.56 10.96
CA SER A 22 5.72 8.70 10.10
C SER A 22 6.91 9.52 9.60
N THR A 23 8.13 9.16 10.02
CA THR A 23 9.38 9.85 9.68
C THR A 23 10.38 8.88 9.04
N GLU A 24 11.51 9.42 8.61
CA GLU A 24 12.64 8.58 8.17
C GLU A 24 12.99 7.54 9.24
N CYS A 25 13.01 6.27 8.83
CA CYS A 25 13.35 5.13 9.67
C CYS A 25 14.30 4.17 8.92
N PRO A 26 15.05 3.29 9.60
CA PRO A 26 15.68 2.13 8.99
C PRO A 26 14.80 1.41 7.97
N ILE A 27 15.39 0.97 6.86
CA ILE A 27 14.64 0.33 5.77
C ILE A 27 13.86 -0.91 6.21
N ASP A 28 14.31 -1.62 7.23
CA ASP A 28 13.70 -2.85 7.73
C ASP A 28 12.89 -2.67 9.02
N GLU A 29 12.71 -1.44 9.49
CA GLU A 29 11.87 -1.14 10.66
C GLU A 29 10.42 -1.60 10.45
N GLU A 30 9.65 -1.74 11.53
CA GLU A 30 8.24 -2.09 11.47
C GLU A 30 7.43 -1.12 10.59
N LEU A 31 6.35 -1.61 10.00
CA LEU A 31 5.41 -0.82 9.20
C LEU A 31 4.01 -0.96 9.79
N GLY A 32 3.44 0.15 10.23
CA GLY A 32 2.01 0.32 10.50
C GLY A 32 1.36 1.14 9.39
N LEU A 33 0.23 0.68 8.88
CA LEU A 33 -0.58 1.37 7.87
C LEU A 33 -2.04 1.34 8.32
N GLY A 34 -2.61 2.51 8.55
CA GLY A 34 -4.05 2.71 8.74
C GLY A 34 -4.65 3.38 7.51
N ILE A 35 -5.78 2.88 7.01
CA ILE A 35 -6.53 3.54 5.93
C ILE A 35 -7.99 3.70 6.38
N THR A 36 -8.47 4.94 6.38
CA THR A 36 -9.88 5.28 6.56
C THR A 36 -10.49 5.51 5.18
N PHE A 37 -11.60 4.83 4.90
CA PHE A 37 -12.28 4.89 3.61
C PHE A 37 -13.78 4.77 3.77
N SER A 38 -14.55 5.16 2.76
CA SER A 38 -15.98 4.87 2.66
C SER A 38 -16.29 4.08 1.40
N THR A 39 -17.39 3.32 1.43
CA THR A 39 -17.88 2.62 0.25
C THR A 39 -19.40 2.75 0.13
N ASP A 40 -19.92 2.76 -1.10
CA ASP A 40 -21.36 2.81 -1.38
C ASP A 40 -22.05 1.44 -1.28
N THR A 41 -21.27 0.36 -1.29
CA THR A 41 -21.75 -1.02 -1.41
C THR A 41 -21.09 -1.91 -0.35
N ALA A 42 -21.78 -2.97 0.08
CA ALA A 42 -21.21 -3.92 1.02
C ALA A 42 -20.08 -4.73 0.37
N LEU A 43 -18.90 -4.77 1.00
CA LEU A 43 -17.74 -5.51 0.52
C LEU A 43 -17.57 -6.77 1.37
N THR A 44 -18.03 -7.92 0.87
CA THR A 44 -18.01 -9.19 1.61
C THR A 44 -16.82 -10.05 1.21
N GLY A 45 -15.99 -10.47 2.16
CA GLY A 45 -14.84 -11.33 1.91
C GLY A 45 -13.64 -10.59 1.32
N TYR A 46 -13.47 -9.31 1.64
CA TYR A 46 -12.41 -8.46 1.12
C TYR A 46 -11.21 -8.41 2.06
N PHE A 47 -10.02 -8.13 1.52
CA PHE A 47 -8.81 -7.92 2.31
C PHE A 47 -7.86 -6.95 1.62
N TRP A 48 -6.97 -6.33 2.38
CA TRP A 48 -5.95 -5.43 1.85
C TRP A 48 -4.64 -6.19 1.66
N ARG A 49 -4.07 -6.13 0.46
CA ARG A 49 -2.72 -6.60 0.17
C ARG A 49 -1.76 -5.43 0.15
N VAL A 50 -0.66 -5.54 0.87
CA VAL A 50 0.38 -4.51 0.94
C VAL A 50 1.63 -5.04 0.24
N SER A 51 2.10 -4.31 -0.76
CA SER A 51 3.27 -4.69 -1.54
C SER A 51 4.19 -3.50 -1.81
N TYR A 52 5.49 -3.76 -1.89
CA TYR A 52 6.49 -2.81 -2.31
C TYR A 52 6.83 -3.06 -3.78
N VAL A 53 6.63 -2.04 -4.60
CA VAL A 53 6.81 -2.09 -6.05
C VAL A 53 7.98 -1.19 -6.42
N VAL A 54 8.95 -1.75 -7.15
CA VAL A 54 10.08 -1.01 -7.71
C VAL A 54 10.14 -1.22 -9.20
N ASP A 55 10.13 -0.12 -9.95
CA ASP A 55 10.32 -0.12 -11.39
C ASP A 55 11.82 0.03 -11.69
N ALA A 56 12.47 -1.08 -12.07
CA ALA A 56 13.83 -1.05 -12.59
C ALA A 56 13.81 -1.00 -14.12
N SER A 57 14.88 -0.48 -14.73
CA SER A 57 14.95 -0.23 -16.19
C SER A 57 14.64 -1.44 -17.10
N LYS A 58 14.66 -2.67 -16.56
CA LYS A 58 14.42 -3.92 -17.30
C LYS A 58 13.19 -4.70 -16.84
N ARG A 59 12.68 -4.44 -15.62
CA ARG A 59 11.56 -5.18 -15.04
C ARG A 59 10.97 -4.45 -13.85
N ARG A 60 9.66 -4.61 -13.65
CA ARG A 60 8.98 -4.32 -12.40
C ARG A 60 9.22 -5.45 -11.41
N ILE A 61 9.58 -5.10 -10.18
CA ILE A 61 9.72 -6.04 -9.06
C ILE A 61 8.63 -5.71 -8.06
N ILE A 62 7.88 -6.73 -7.64
CA ILE A 62 6.82 -6.63 -6.64
C ILE A 62 7.23 -7.54 -5.48
N ALA A 63 7.50 -6.96 -4.32
CA ALA A 63 7.74 -7.67 -3.07
C ALA A 63 6.47 -7.58 -2.22
N GLU A 64 5.86 -8.72 -1.91
CA GLU A 64 4.69 -8.76 -1.01
C GLU A 64 5.15 -8.55 0.43
N ILE A 65 4.62 -7.52 1.09
CA ILE A 65 4.94 -7.19 2.49
C ILE A 65 3.99 -7.91 3.43
N GLY A 66 2.73 -8.09 3.01
CA GLY A 66 1.74 -8.88 3.72
C GLY A 66 0.32 -8.54 3.30
N ALA A 67 -0.65 -9.01 4.09
CA ALA A 67 -2.06 -8.74 3.89
C ALA A 67 -2.82 -8.65 5.22
N THR A 68 -3.93 -7.92 5.24
CA THR A 68 -4.87 -7.97 6.36
C THR A 68 -5.67 -9.28 6.32
N PRO A 69 -6.25 -9.71 7.45
CA PRO A 69 -7.28 -10.75 7.42
C PRO A 69 -8.45 -10.36 6.52
N VAL A 70 -9.15 -11.37 6.01
CA VAL A 70 -10.41 -11.20 5.30
C VAL A 70 -11.45 -10.58 6.24
N ALA A 71 -12.15 -9.56 5.75
CA ALA A 71 -13.13 -8.79 6.48
C ALA A 71 -14.37 -8.50 5.60
N ASN A 72 -15.47 -8.13 6.26
CA ASN A 72 -16.66 -7.61 5.62
C ASN A 72 -16.80 -6.14 5.98
N TYR A 73 -16.96 -5.27 4.98
CA TYR A 73 -17.17 -3.84 5.16
C TYR A 73 -18.61 -3.48 4.79
N ALA A 74 -19.29 -2.77 5.70
CA ALA A 74 -20.63 -2.28 5.43
C ALA A 74 -20.57 -1.01 4.56
N PRO A 75 -21.66 -0.66 3.83
CA PRO A 75 -21.76 0.65 3.20
C PRO A 75 -21.56 1.78 4.21
N GLY A 76 -20.87 2.84 3.81
CA GLY A 76 -20.49 3.97 4.64
C GLY A 76 -19.02 3.94 5.08
N PRO A 77 -18.68 4.62 6.18
CA PRO A 77 -17.30 4.75 6.68
C PRO A 77 -16.76 3.44 7.26
N ASN A 78 -15.51 3.13 6.94
CA ASN A 78 -14.77 1.96 7.36
C ASN A 78 -13.30 2.33 7.62
N ALA A 79 -12.59 1.44 8.31
CA ALA A 79 -11.15 1.55 8.50
C ALA A 79 -10.50 0.17 8.41
N MET A 80 -9.23 0.16 8.01
CA MET A 80 -8.35 -1.00 8.11
C MET A 80 -7.07 -0.61 8.83
N ALA A 81 -6.44 -1.61 9.46
CA ALA A 81 -5.12 -1.48 10.05
C ALA A 81 -4.28 -2.68 9.63
N PHE A 82 -3.10 -2.42 9.10
CA PHE A 82 -2.07 -3.39 8.77
C PHE A 82 -0.83 -3.10 9.59
N THR A 83 -0.24 -4.14 10.17
CA THR A 83 1.06 -4.04 10.84
C THR A 83 1.97 -5.16 10.36
N CYS A 84 3.24 -4.83 10.13
CA CYS A 84 4.28 -5.78 9.81
C CYS A 84 5.50 -5.48 10.69
N PRO A 85 5.95 -6.41 11.55
CA PRO A 85 7.06 -6.19 12.48
C PRO A 85 8.38 -5.84 11.79
N ARG A 86 8.52 -6.18 10.51
CA ARG A 86 9.71 -5.92 9.71
C ARG A 86 9.35 -5.69 8.26
N PHE A 87 9.74 -4.57 7.69
CA PHE A 87 9.57 -4.33 6.26
C PHE A 87 10.59 -5.13 5.45
N ASP A 88 10.23 -6.37 5.14
CA ASP A 88 11.12 -7.30 4.44
C ASP A 88 11.08 -7.10 2.92
N VAL A 89 12.14 -6.48 2.40
CA VAL A 89 12.38 -6.32 0.96
C VAL A 89 13.46 -7.25 0.42
N SER A 90 13.76 -8.35 1.11
CA SER A 90 14.82 -9.31 0.73
C SER A 90 14.63 -9.91 -0.67
N GLY A 91 13.41 -9.93 -1.21
CA GLY A 91 13.11 -10.32 -2.59
C GLY A 91 13.56 -9.32 -3.66
N VAL A 92 13.98 -8.11 -3.26
CA VAL A 92 14.43 -7.06 -4.17
C VAL A 92 15.96 -7.02 -4.17
N PRO A 93 16.63 -7.11 -5.34
CA PRO A 93 18.08 -6.97 -5.44
C PRO A 93 18.56 -5.65 -4.79
N GLY A 94 19.61 -5.72 -3.97
CA GLY A 94 20.07 -4.57 -3.18
C GLY A 94 20.55 -3.38 -4.03
N ASP A 95 21.00 -3.63 -5.26
CA ASP A 95 21.32 -2.59 -6.25
C ASP A 95 20.09 -1.86 -6.79
N ILE A 96 18.91 -2.51 -6.78
CA ILE A 96 17.63 -1.92 -7.17
C ILE A 96 17.02 -1.17 -5.99
N VAL A 97 17.09 -1.72 -4.78
CA VAL A 97 16.68 -1.00 -3.56
C VAL A 97 17.48 0.30 -3.41
N ALA A 98 18.78 0.27 -3.71
CA ALA A 98 19.65 1.44 -3.64
C ALA A 98 19.41 2.49 -4.75
N GLN A 99 18.58 2.23 -5.77
CA GLN A 99 18.25 3.20 -6.82
C GLN A 99 17.26 4.28 -6.35
N GLY A 100 16.71 4.13 -5.14
CA GLY A 100 16.30 5.28 -4.33
C GLY A 100 14.80 5.51 -4.19
N ASN A 101 13.94 5.06 -5.10
CA ASN A 101 12.48 5.25 -4.94
C ASN A 101 11.69 4.01 -5.36
N GLY A 102 10.56 3.77 -4.70
CA GLY A 102 9.57 2.77 -5.07
C GLY A 102 8.16 3.21 -4.63
N LEU A 103 7.20 2.30 -4.75
CA LEU A 103 5.82 2.52 -4.34
C LEU A 103 5.42 1.47 -3.29
N LEU A 104 4.76 1.91 -2.23
CA LEU A 104 4.00 1.02 -1.36
C LEU A 104 2.56 1.03 -1.88
N ALA A 105 2.11 -0.12 -2.39
CA ALA A 105 0.77 -0.31 -2.90
C ALA A 105 -0.07 -1.07 -1.87
N ALA A 106 -1.14 -0.45 -1.40
CA ALA A 106 -2.20 -1.10 -0.62
C ALA A 106 -3.40 -1.34 -1.54
N VAL A 107 -3.65 -2.60 -1.87
CA VAL A 107 -4.67 -3.04 -2.83
C VAL A 107 -5.81 -3.72 -2.09
N LEU A 108 -7.01 -3.17 -2.19
CA LEU A 108 -8.21 -3.81 -1.68
C LEU A 108 -8.66 -4.88 -2.68
N THR A 109 -8.56 -6.14 -2.26
CA THR A 109 -8.81 -7.33 -3.08
C THR A 109 -10.10 -8.01 -2.64
N GLY A 110 -10.96 -8.31 -3.61
CA GLY A 110 -12.21 -9.05 -3.39
C GLY A 110 -12.00 -10.58 -3.34
N PRO A 111 -13.06 -11.34 -2.99
CA PRO A 111 -12.96 -12.79 -2.80
C PRO A 111 -12.65 -13.58 -4.08
N GLY A 112 -12.89 -12.99 -5.26
CA GLY A 112 -12.52 -13.58 -6.56
C GLY A 112 -11.11 -13.23 -7.01
N GLY A 113 -10.36 -12.44 -6.22
CA GLY A 113 -9.03 -11.94 -6.57
C GLY A 113 -9.05 -10.64 -7.40
N GLU A 114 -10.22 -10.05 -7.62
CA GLU A 114 -10.37 -8.77 -8.28
C GLU A 114 -9.84 -7.62 -7.42
N GLU A 115 -9.19 -6.65 -8.05
CA GLU A 115 -8.71 -5.43 -7.40
C GLU A 115 -9.83 -4.38 -7.44
N ALA A 116 -10.37 -4.01 -6.28
CA ALA A 116 -11.43 -3.02 -6.19
C ALA A 116 -10.90 -1.58 -6.05
N MET A 117 -9.74 -1.42 -5.42
CA MET A 117 -9.10 -0.13 -5.20
C MET A 117 -7.60 -0.33 -4.96
N THR A 118 -6.79 0.64 -5.37
CA THR A 118 -5.36 0.69 -5.03
C THR A 118 -4.99 2.06 -4.48
N VAL A 119 -4.35 2.08 -3.32
CA VAL A 119 -3.72 3.26 -2.73
C VAL A 119 -2.21 3.13 -2.90
N ASN A 120 -1.62 4.04 -3.67
CA ASN A 120 -0.18 4.09 -3.90
C ASN A 120 0.45 5.20 -3.05
N MET A 121 1.44 4.83 -2.25
CA MET A 121 2.27 5.74 -1.47
C MET A 121 3.70 5.71 -2.03
N VAL A 122 4.37 6.86 -2.10
CA VAL A 122 5.77 6.90 -2.53
C VAL A 122 6.65 6.46 -1.38
N VAL A 123 7.59 5.56 -1.65
CA VAL A 123 8.63 5.16 -0.71
C VAL A 123 9.96 5.69 -1.24
N GLN A 124 10.58 6.59 -0.51
CA GLN A 124 11.93 7.05 -0.78
C GLN A 124 12.91 6.29 0.10
N ILE A 125 13.93 5.72 -0.54
CA ILE A 125 15.05 5.04 0.10
C ILE A 125 16.24 5.99 0.14
N GLY A 126 16.69 6.32 1.35
CA GLY A 126 17.89 7.09 1.61
C GLY A 126 19.08 6.17 1.89
N ARG A 127 20.29 6.72 1.71
CA ARG A 127 21.53 6.11 2.19
C ARG A 127 22.22 7.09 3.13
N ARG A 128 22.47 6.66 4.37
CA ARG A 128 23.22 7.43 5.36
C ARG A 128 24.73 7.33 5.10
N GLU A 129 25.51 8.20 5.74
CA GLU A 129 26.98 8.23 5.62
C GLU A 129 27.65 6.91 6.04
N ASP A 130 27.04 6.17 6.97
CA ASP A 130 27.49 4.85 7.43
C ASP A 130 27.14 3.70 6.46
N GLY A 131 26.46 3.99 5.35
CA GLY A 131 26.02 3.02 4.36
C GLY A 131 24.71 2.30 4.70
N SER A 132 24.10 2.59 5.86
CA SER A 132 22.76 2.09 6.19
C SER A 132 21.69 2.69 5.28
N LEU A 133 20.66 1.90 5.01
CA LEU A 133 19.52 2.33 4.21
C LEU A 133 18.38 2.79 5.12
N THR A 134 17.79 3.91 4.76
CA THR A 134 16.59 4.44 5.40
C THR A 134 15.43 4.43 4.43
N ARG A 135 14.21 4.49 4.96
CA ARG A 135 13.00 4.72 4.18
C ARG A 135 12.18 5.86 4.77
N THR A 136 11.52 6.58 3.88
CA THR A 136 10.46 7.54 4.18
C THR A 136 9.29 7.20 3.28
N ILE A 137 8.08 7.12 3.85
CA ILE A 137 6.86 6.83 3.10
C ILE A 137 6.00 8.08 3.10
N PHE A 138 5.62 8.54 1.92
CA PHE A 138 4.81 9.73 1.75
C PHE A 138 3.34 9.37 1.65
N ASN A 139 2.55 9.99 2.53
CA ASN A 139 1.10 9.94 2.49
C ASN A 139 0.61 10.74 1.25
N PRO A 140 -0.17 10.14 0.33
CA PRO A 140 -0.67 10.83 -0.85
C PRO A 140 -1.80 11.84 -0.56
N LEU A 141 -2.31 11.89 0.66
CA LEU A 141 -3.33 12.85 1.09
C LEU A 141 -2.76 14.09 1.78
N ASP A 142 -1.45 14.11 2.07
CA ASP A 142 -0.72 15.27 2.59
C ASP A 142 -0.16 16.12 1.44
#